data_AF-U7P986-F1
#
_entry.id   AF-U7P986-F1
#
_cell.length_a   1.000
_cell.length_b   1.000
_cell.length_c   1.000
_cell.angle_alpha   90.00
_cell.angle_beta   90.00
_cell.angle_gamma   90.00
#
_symmetry.space_group_name_H-M   'P 1'
#
loop_
_entity.id
_entity.type
_entity.pdbx_description
1 polymer ?
#
loop_
_entity_poly.entity_id
_entity_poly.type
_entity_poly.pdbx_seq_one_letter_code
_entity_poly.pdbx_strand_id
1 'polypeptide(L)' 'MIKCHLSRMLGERKLKITDVARDTGINRGTITRLYHENASRVELDVIDELCRYFDCEVGDLLEYIEDGK' A
#
# COMPACT_ATOMS: atom_id res chain seq x y z
N MET A 1 -1.57 3.40 -16.04
CA MET A 1 -0.90 2.56 -15.02
C MET A 1 -1.67 2.47 -13.70
N ILE A 2 -1.51 1.40 -12.90
CA ILE A 2 -2.01 1.34 -11.51
C ILE A 2 -0.98 2.00 -10.58
N LYS A 3 -1.43 2.94 -9.75
CA LYS A 3 -0.64 3.66 -8.75
C LYS A 3 -0.97 3.17 -7.34
N CYS A 4 0.03 3.13 -6.44
CA CYS A 4 -0.16 2.76 -5.05
C CYS A 4 0.13 3.95 -4.12
N HIS A 5 -0.87 4.36 -3.35
CA HIS A 5 -0.80 5.53 -2.46
C HIS A 5 -0.23 5.21 -1.07
N LEU A 6 0.29 4.00 -0.87
CA LEU A 6 0.79 3.55 0.43
C LEU A 6 1.85 4.50 1.01
N SER A 7 2.74 5.04 0.17
CA SER A 7 3.76 6.00 0.62
C SER A 7 3.17 7.29 1.22
N ARG A 8 2.11 7.81 0.59
CA ARG A 8 1.36 8.96 1.08
C ARG A 8 0.67 8.64 2.41
N MET A 9 -0.03 7.50 2.49
CA MET A 9 -0.76 7.10 3.70
C MET A 9 0.16 6.91 4.91
N LEU A 10 1.35 6.32 4.71
CA LEU A 10 2.36 6.22 5.78
C LEU A 10 2.84 7.59 6.23
N GLY A 11 3.08 8.51 5.28
CA GLY A 11 3.52 9.87 5.57
C GLY A 11 2.49 10.66 6.39
N GLU A 12 1.23 10.63 5.97
CA GLU A 12 0.13 11.33 6.66
C GLU A 12 -0.07 10.83 8.10
N ARG A 13 0.15 9.53 8.33
CA ARG A 13 0.01 8.89 9.66
C ARG A 13 1.31 8.82 10.47
N LYS A 14 2.42 9.33 9.94
CA LYS A 14 3.77 9.28 10.55
C LYS A 14 4.22 7.84 10.89
N LEU A 15 3.82 6.88 10.06
CA LEU A 15 4.16 5.46 10.22
C LEU A 15 5.40 5.10 9.40
N LYS A 16 6.23 4.20 9.94
CA LYS A 16 7.32 3.57 9.18
C LYS A 16 6.85 2.26 8.58
N ILE A 17 7.50 1.84 7.49
CA ILE A 17 7.30 0.51 6.89
C ILE A 17 7.42 -0.61 7.94
N THR A 18 8.34 -0.49 8.90
CA THR A 18 8.54 -1.45 9.98
C THR A 18 7.36 -1.53 10.95
N ASP A 19 6.64 -0.42 11.16
CA ASP A 19 5.46 -0.39 12.01
C ASP A 19 4.32 -1.13 11.33
N VAL A 20 4.04 -0.78 10.07
CA VAL A 20 3.00 -1.45 9.27
C VAL A 20 3.28 -2.94 9.15
N ALA A 21 4.51 -3.36 8.88
CA ALA A 21 4.87 -4.78 8.78
C ALA A 21 4.63 -5.55 10.09
N ARG A 22 4.92 -4.93 11.23
CA ARG A 22 4.70 -5.53 12.55
C ARG A 22 3.21 -5.61 12.87
N ASP A 23 2.47 -4.54 12.60
CA ASP A 23 1.09 -4.41 13.03
C ASP A 23 0.12 -5.22 12.13
N THR A 24 0.44 -5.37 10.84
CA THR A 24 -0.36 -6.14 9.86
C THR A 24 0.10 -7.58 9.68
N GLY A 25 1.30 -7.92 10.14
CA GLY A 25 1.94 -9.21 9.85
C GLY A 25 2.38 -9.40 8.39
N ILE A 26 2.16 -8.41 7.50
CA ILE A 26 2.61 -8.47 6.11
C ILE A 26 4.13 -8.45 6.06
N ASN A 27 4.70 -9.26 5.18
CA ASN A 27 6.14 -9.27 4.95
C ASN A 27 6.65 -7.85 4.63
N ARG A 28 7.66 -7.38 5.39
CA ARG A 28 8.26 -6.05 5.22
C ARG A 28 8.68 -5.77 3.78
N GLY A 29 9.23 -6.75 3.06
CA GLY A 29 9.63 -6.61 1.67
C GLY A 29 8.45 -6.37 0.73
N THR A 30 7.28 -6.93 1.01
CA THR A 30 6.04 -6.65 0.27
C THR A 30 5.61 -5.20 0.48
N ILE A 31 5.57 -4.72 1.73
CA ILE A 31 5.25 -3.31 2.02
C ILE A 31 6.27 -2.38 1.36
N THR A 32 7.57 -2.70 1.41
CA THR A 32 8.61 -1.90 0.73
C THR A 32 8.38 -1.83 -0.78
N ARG A 33 8.02 -2.93 -1.45
CA ARG A 33 7.74 -2.93 -2.89
C ARG A 33 6.49 -2.11 -3.23
N LEU A 34 5.43 -2.22 -2.42
CA LEU A 34 4.21 -1.41 -2.61
C LEU A 34 4.49 0.08 -2.37
N TYR A 35 5.22 0.40 -1.30
CA TYR A 35 5.61 1.77 -0.96
C TYR A 35 6.40 2.46 -2.08
N HIS A 36 7.31 1.73 -2.73
CA HIS A 36 8.12 2.24 -3.84
C HIS A 36 7.50 1.98 -5.22
N GLU A 37 6.26 1.48 -5.29
CA GLU A 37 5.54 1.20 -6.53
C GLU A 37 6.29 0.24 -7.48
N ASN A 38 7.11 -0.65 -6.92
CA ASN A 38 7.93 -1.63 -7.64
C ASN A 38 7.35 -3.05 -7.59
N ALA A 39 6.10 -3.20 -7.15
CA ALA A 39 5.42 -4.48 -7.09
C ALA A 39 4.87 -4.86 -8.46
N SER A 40 5.30 -6.00 -9.01
CA SER A 40 4.73 -6.58 -10.24
C SER A 40 3.47 -7.40 -10.01
N ARG A 41 3.26 -7.82 -8.76
CA ARG A 41 2.09 -8.58 -8.29
C ARG A 41 1.79 -8.18 -6.86
N VAL A 42 0.52 -8.22 -6.51
CA VAL A 42 0.05 -8.06 -5.14
C VAL A 42 -1.05 -9.08 -4.88
N GLU A 43 -0.95 -9.78 -3.76
CA GLU A 43 -1.97 -10.71 -3.31
C GLU A 43 -3.16 -9.94 -2.71
N LEU A 44 -4.40 -10.45 -2.91
CA LEU A 44 -5.61 -9.74 -2.46
C LEU A 44 -5.73 -9.64 -0.94
N ASP A 45 -5.21 -10.64 -0.22
CA ASP A 45 -5.13 -10.64 1.24
C ASP A 45 -4.25 -9.49 1.77
N VAL A 46 -3.18 -9.14 1.07
CA VAL A 46 -2.34 -7.96 1.39
C VAL A 46 -3.14 -6.67 1.20
N ILE A 47 -3.93 -6.55 0.14
CA ILE A 47 -4.77 -5.37 -0.09
C ILE A 47 -5.85 -5.26 0.98
N ASP A 48 -6.54 -6.36 1.28
CA ASP A 48 -7.57 -6.42 2.32
C ASP A 48 -7.01 -6.03 3.70
N GLU A 49 -5.87 -6.59 4.09
CA GLU A 49 -5.24 -6.29 5.38
C GLU A 49 -4.77 -4.83 5.47
N LEU A 50 -4.22 -4.26 4.39
CA LEU A 50 -3.85 -2.84 4.35
C LEU A 50 -5.09 -1.94 4.43
N CYS A 51 -6.15 -2.25 3.68
CA CYS A 51 -7.40 -1.50 3.77
C CYS A 51 -7.99 -1.54 5.18
N ARG A 52 -7.98 -2.70 5.84
CA ARG A 52 -8.41 -2.85 7.24
C ARG A 52 -7.53 -2.06 8.21
N TYR A 53 -6.21 -2.13 8.06
CA TYR A 53 -5.26 -1.42 8.93
C TYR A 53 -5.36 0.11 8.80
N PHE A 54 -5.53 0.59 7.57
CA PHE A 54 -5.65 2.02 7.31
C PHE A 54 -7.08 2.54 7.43
N ASP A 55 -8.09 1.67 7.61
CA ASP A 55 -9.50 2.05 7.60
C ASP A 55 -9.83 2.88 6.35
N CYS A 56 -9.56 2.29 5.17
CA CYS A 56 -9.75 2.94 3.87
C CYS A 56 -10.37 1.99 2.84
N GLU A 57 -10.88 2.56 1.75
CA GLU A 57 -11.34 1.80 0.60
C GLU A 57 -10.16 1.37 -0.29
N VAL A 58 -10.40 0.39 -1.18
CA VAL A 58 -9.38 -0.04 -2.15
C VAL A 58 -8.96 1.11 -3.06
N GLY A 59 -9.89 2.00 -3.43
CA GLY A 59 -9.63 3.17 -4.27
C GLY A 59 -8.72 4.23 -3.60
N ASP A 60 -8.68 4.28 -2.28
CA ASP A 60 -7.76 5.15 -1.54
C ASP A 60 -6.32 4.62 -1.59
N LEU A 61 -6.17 3.28 -1.66
CA LEU A 61 -4.87 2.60 -1.68
C LEU A 61 -4.33 2.42 -3.11
N LEU A 62 -5.18 2.05 -4.06
CA LEU A 62 -4.85 1.74 -5.44
C LEU A 62 -5.70 2.58 -6.39
N GLU A 63 -5.04 3.29 -7.30
CA GLU A 63 -5.68 4.15 -8.29
C GLU A 63 -5.30 3.73 -9.70
N TYR A 64 -6.27 3.65 -10.61
CA TYR A 64 -5.97 3.59 -12.02
C TYR A 64 -5.73 5.00 -12.58
N ILE A 65 -4.55 5.19 -13.16
CA ILE A 65 -4.18 6.41 -13.88
C ILE A 65 -4.14 6.10 -15.37
N GLU A 66 -4.78 6.92 -16.19
CA GLU A 66 -4.70 6.81 -17.64
C GLU A 66 -3.34 7.32 -18.14
N ASP A 67 -2.67 6.57 -19.01
CA ASP A 67 -1.40 7.02 -19.60
C ASP A 67 -1.70 8.11 -20.64
N GLY A 68 -1.42 9.39 -20.34
CA GLY A 68 -1.59 10.49 -21.30
C GLY A 68 -2.28 11.77 -20.82
N LYS A 69 -2.36 12.01 -19.51
CA LYS A 69 -2.59 13.35 -18.95
C LYS A 69 -1.38 13.84 -18.17
#